data_AF-A0A562D2P8-F1
#
_entry.id   AF-A0A562D2P8-F1
#
_cell.length_a   1.000
_cell.length_b   1.000
_cell.length_c   1.000
_cell.angle_alpha   90.00
_cell.angle_beta   90.00
_cell.angle_gamma   90.00
#
_symmetry.space_group_name_H-M   'P 1'
#
loop_
_entity.id
_entity.type
_entity.pdbx_description
1 polymer ?
#
loop_
_entity_poly.entity_id
_entity_poly.type
_entity_poly.pdbx_seq_one_letter_code
_entity_poly.pdbx_strand_id
1 'polypeptide(L)'
;MHHAAAVSSLPTTEAKEFAWVRATGEVSVPNYEVEAAGRGMWRTDQRALTQPFAERYFADFDALTSAHQGWVQATVVSSYFPITHLDDTTVTAARGLLARDLPGAVRRPLADALDELERRLALLG
;
A
#
# COMPACT_ATOMS: atom_id res chain seq x y z
N MET A 1 -4.81 14.05 13.19
CA MET A 1 -3.77 13.21 12.56
C MET A 1 -3.88 11.72 12.97
N HIS A 2 -4.17 11.36 14.23
CA HIS A 2 -4.30 9.96 14.67
C HIS A 2 -5.59 9.22 14.26
N HIS A 3 -6.65 9.94 13.91
CA HIS A 3 -7.96 9.33 13.64
C HIS A 3 -7.90 8.34 12.46
N ALA A 4 -7.41 8.78 11.29
CA ALA A 4 -7.42 7.94 10.08
C ALA A 4 -6.60 6.66 10.26
N ALA A 5 -5.42 6.76 10.88
CA ALA A 5 -4.59 5.60 11.21
C ALA A 5 -5.26 4.66 12.22
N ALA A 6 -5.91 5.21 13.25
CA ALA A 6 -6.63 4.43 14.25
C ALA A 6 -7.82 3.69 13.65
N VAL A 7 -8.66 4.37 12.86
CA VAL A 7 -9.80 3.74 12.16
C VAL A 7 -9.30 2.64 11.23
N SER A 8 -8.30 2.93 10.38
CA SER A 8 -7.79 1.96 9.40
C SER A 8 -7.13 0.74 10.05
N SER A 9 -6.76 0.83 11.33
CA SER A 9 -6.17 -0.28 12.10
C SER A 9 -7.18 -1.27 12.64
N LEU A 10 -8.46 -0.90 12.69
CA LEU A 10 -9.51 -1.78 13.20
C LEU A 10 -9.59 -3.06 12.33
N PRO A 11 -9.81 -4.24 12.94
CA PRO A 11 -9.82 -5.52 12.24
C PRO A 11 -11.18 -5.77 11.56
N THR A 12 -11.68 -4.79 10.81
CA THR A 12 -12.94 -4.91 10.06
C THR A 12 -12.75 -4.54 8.60
N THR A 13 -13.56 -5.12 7.72
CA THR A 13 -13.51 -4.82 6.28
C THR A 13 -13.81 -3.34 6.03
N GLU A 14 -14.74 -2.75 6.77
CA GLU A 14 -15.13 -1.35 6.66
C GLU A 14 -13.96 -0.41 6.97
N ALA A 15 -13.10 -0.77 7.91
CA ALA A 15 -11.89 -0.02 8.21
C ALA A 15 -10.86 -0.09 7.08
N LYS A 16 -10.77 -1.24 6.38
CA LYS A 16 -9.89 -1.41 5.22
C LYS A 16 -10.42 -0.66 4.02
N GLU A 17 -11.72 -0.71 3.77
CA GLU A 17 -12.37 0.10 2.73
C GLU A 17 -12.26 1.60 3.03
N PHE A 18 -12.40 2.03 4.29
CA PHE A 18 -12.15 3.41 4.70
C PHE A 18 -10.75 3.87 4.28
N ALA A 19 -9.72 3.04 4.45
CA ALA A 19 -8.38 3.37 3.99
C ALA A 19 -8.30 3.34 2.46
N TRP A 20 -8.90 2.35 1.83
CA TRP A 20 -8.80 2.10 0.40
C TRP A 20 -9.42 3.20 -0.46
N VAL A 21 -10.63 3.67 -0.15
CA VAL A 21 -11.32 4.73 -0.91
C VAL A 21 -10.57 6.08 -0.89
N ARG A 22 -9.69 6.29 0.10
CA ARG A 22 -8.78 7.46 0.16
C ARG A 22 -7.58 7.27 -0.76
N ALA A 23 -7.09 6.04 -0.87
CA ALA A 23 -5.99 5.67 -1.75
C ALA A 23 -6.38 5.81 -3.22
N THR A 24 -7.60 5.39 -3.57
CA THR A 24 -8.14 5.49 -4.95
C THR A 24 -8.59 6.90 -5.34
N GLY A 25 -8.58 7.85 -4.40
CA GLY A 25 -9.06 9.22 -4.63
C GLY A 25 -10.59 9.33 -4.72
N GLU A 26 -11.34 8.26 -4.44
CA GLU A 26 -12.82 8.30 -4.37
C GLU A 26 -13.29 9.28 -3.27
N VAL A 27 -12.55 9.34 -2.17
CA VAL A 27 -12.76 10.34 -1.11
C VAL A 27 -11.60 11.33 -1.10
N SER A 28 -11.88 12.58 -1.47
CA SER A 28 -10.93 13.68 -1.41
C SER A 28 -10.65 14.08 0.04
N VAL A 29 -9.44 13.80 0.53
CA VAL A 29 -8.94 14.18 1.85
C VAL A 29 -7.55 14.81 1.74
N PRO A 30 -7.08 15.55 2.75
CA PRO A 30 -5.70 16.04 2.77
C PRO A 30 -4.69 14.90 2.68
N ASN A 31 -3.54 15.13 2.03
CA ASN A 31 -2.51 14.12 1.80
C ASN A 31 -2.05 13.39 3.07
N TYR A 32 -1.97 14.10 4.19
CA TYR A 32 -1.58 13.51 5.47
C TYR A 32 -2.60 12.46 5.97
N GLU A 33 -3.87 12.56 5.59
CA GLU A 33 -4.88 11.56 5.94
C GLU A 33 -4.77 10.31 5.08
N VAL A 34 -4.45 10.46 3.79
CA VAL A 34 -4.15 9.33 2.89
C VAL A 34 -2.97 8.54 3.45
N GLU A 35 -1.88 9.24 3.81
CA GLU A 35 -0.71 8.62 4.41
C GLU A 35 -1.05 7.89 5.73
N ALA A 36 -1.76 8.57 6.64
CA ALA A 36 -2.12 8.00 7.94
C ALA A 36 -3.02 6.76 7.78
N ALA A 37 -3.97 6.78 6.84
CA ALA A 37 -4.83 5.64 6.59
C ALA A 37 -4.06 4.43 6.04
N GLY A 38 -3.21 4.63 5.02
CA GLY A 38 -2.37 3.56 4.45
C GLY A 38 -1.47 2.90 5.50
N ARG A 39 -0.74 3.71 6.28
CA ARG A 39 0.11 3.20 7.39
C ARG A 39 -0.69 2.45 8.45
N GLY A 40 -1.96 2.82 8.66
CA GLY A 40 -2.85 2.16 9.62
C GLY A 40 -3.40 0.82 9.14
N MET A 41 -3.50 0.63 7.82
CA MET A 41 -4.21 -0.47 7.16
C MET A 41 -3.54 -1.84 7.35
N TRP A 42 -2.21 -1.90 7.22
CA TRP A 42 -1.45 -3.15 7.19
C TRP A 42 -1.03 -3.61 8.59
N ARG A 43 -1.75 -4.60 9.13
CA ARG A 43 -1.50 -5.18 10.46
C ARG A 43 -1.14 -6.66 10.34
N THR A 44 -0.07 -7.07 11.01
CA THR A 44 0.49 -8.43 10.90
C THR A 44 -0.52 -9.53 11.28
N ASP A 45 -1.38 -9.25 12.26
CA ASP A 45 -2.45 -10.12 12.74
C ASP A 45 -3.72 -10.09 11.86
N GLN A 46 -3.75 -9.27 10.80
CA GLN A 46 -4.92 -9.07 9.94
C GLN A 46 -4.63 -9.42 8.47
N ARG A 47 -3.65 -10.29 8.20
CA ARG A 47 -3.28 -10.68 6.83
C ARG A 47 -4.46 -11.26 6.04
N ALA A 48 -5.21 -12.18 6.64
CA ALA A 48 -6.37 -12.79 5.98
C ALA A 48 -7.43 -11.74 5.58
N LEU A 49 -7.66 -10.73 6.44
CA LEU A 49 -8.59 -9.63 6.16
C LEU A 49 -8.07 -8.70 5.05
N THR A 50 -6.75 -8.50 4.98
CA THR A 50 -6.13 -7.57 4.02
C THR A 50 -5.71 -8.22 2.70
N GLN A 51 -5.85 -9.55 2.56
CA GLN A 51 -5.52 -10.29 1.34
C GLN A 51 -6.20 -9.72 0.08
N PRO A 52 -7.51 -9.42 0.07
CA PRO A 52 -8.14 -8.85 -1.13
C PRO A 52 -7.59 -7.46 -1.50
N PHE A 53 -7.12 -6.70 -0.52
CA PHE A 53 -6.55 -5.37 -0.74
C PHE A 53 -5.11 -5.44 -1.26
N ALA A 54 -4.33 -6.44 -0.84
CA ALA A 54 -3.00 -6.69 -1.39
C ALA A 54 -3.09 -7.06 -2.89
N GLU A 55 -4.06 -7.90 -3.25
CA GLU A 55 -4.33 -8.25 -4.65
C GLU A 55 -4.75 -7.01 -5.47
N ARG A 56 -5.68 -6.20 -4.94
CA ARG A 56 -6.10 -4.94 -5.56
C ARG A 56 -4.97 -3.93 -5.71
N TYR A 57 -4.03 -3.85 -4.77
CA TYR A 57 -2.87 -2.95 -4.87
C TYR A 57 -2.06 -3.18 -6.15
N PHE A 58 -1.82 -4.45 -6.51
CA PHE A 58 -1.09 -4.77 -7.73
C PHE A 58 -1.97 -4.72 -8.98
N ALA A 59 -3.22 -5.17 -8.88
CA ALA A 59 -4.16 -5.17 -10.01
C ALA A 59 -4.53 -3.75 -10.46
N ASP A 60 -4.79 -2.85 -9.51
CA ASP A 60 -5.25 -1.48 -9.74
C ASP A 60 -4.10 -0.45 -9.68
N PHE A 61 -2.84 -0.90 -9.71
CA PHE A 61 -1.67 -0.07 -9.39
C PHE A 61 -1.59 1.24 -10.20
N ASP A 62 -1.90 1.19 -11.50
CA ASP A 62 -1.87 2.36 -12.37
C ASP A 62 -2.97 3.37 -12.01
N ALA A 63 -4.18 2.88 -11.69
CA ALA A 63 -5.29 3.72 -11.25
C ALA A 63 -4.98 4.34 -9.88
N LEU A 64 -4.45 3.54 -8.96
CA LEU A 64 -4.06 3.94 -7.61
C LEU A 64 -3.02 5.08 -7.64
N THR A 65 -2.01 4.96 -8.50
CA THR A 65 -0.93 5.96 -8.61
C THR A 65 -1.35 7.20 -9.41
N SER A 66 -2.25 7.06 -10.37
CA SER A 66 -2.75 8.18 -11.19
C SER A 66 -3.84 9.00 -10.50
N ALA A 67 -4.45 8.49 -9.43
CA ALA A 67 -5.41 9.21 -8.60
C ALA A 67 -4.78 10.40 -7.84
N HIS A 68 -3.45 10.45 -7.75
CA HIS A 68 -2.70 11.46 -7.02
C HIS A 68 -1.66 12.14 -7.90
N GLN A 69 -1.16 13.30 -7.47
CA GLN A 69 -0.16 14.07 -8.21
C GLN A 69 1.03 14.46 -7.32
N GLY A 70 2.17 14.68 -7.95
CA GLY A 70 3.39 15.12 -7.27
C GLY A 70 3.86 14.11 -6.23
N TRP A 71 4.30 14.61 -5.07
CA TRP A 71 4.87 13.76 -4.02
C TRP A 71 3.87 12.76 -3.42
N VAL A 72 2.57 12.99 -3.56
CA VAL A 72 1.52 12.12 -3.02
C VAL A 72 1.48 10.77 -3.72
N GLN A 73 1.89 10.70 -4.99
CA GLN A 73 2.01 9.42 -5.69
C GLN A 73 2.97 8.48 -4.96
N ALA A 74 4.13 9.00 -4.52
CA ALA A 74 5.09 8.23 -3.75
C ALA A 74 4.56 7.84 -2.37
N THR A 75 3.78 8.72 -1.73
CA THR A 75 3.11 8.47 -0.45
C THR A 75 2.14 7.30 -0.56
N VAL A 76 1.31 7.25 -1.60
CA VAL A 76 0.36 6.15 -1.80
C VAL A 76 1.09 4.84 -2.10
N VAL A 77 2.09 4.86 -3.00
CA VAL A 77 2.89 3.66 -3.31
C VAL A 77 3.49 3.06 -2.04
N SER A 78 4.15 3.88 -1.23
CA SER A 78 4.85 3.41 -0.01
C SER A 78 3.90 3.06 1.14
N SER A 79 2.88 3.89 1.39
CA SER A 79 2.00 3.71 2.56
C SER A 79 0.95 2.62 2.35
N TYR A 80 0.60 2.33 1.10
CA TYR A 80 -0.34 1.26 0.75
C TYR A 80 0.34 -0.01 0.22
N PHE A 81 1.67 -0.07 0.17
CA PHE A 81 2.35 -1.32 -0.15
C PHE A 81 2.01 -2.39 0.90
N PRO A 82 1.64 -3.63 0.51
CA PRO A 82 1.20 -4.68 1.42
C PRO A 82 2.36 -5.30 2.23
N ILE A 83 3.09 -4.49 3.01
CA ILE A 83 4.35 -4.87 3.66
C ILE A 83 4.22 -5.98 4.72
N THR A 84 3.00 -6.25 5.18
CA THR A 84 2.71 -7.37 6.09
C THR A 84 2.46 -8.68 5.35
N HIS A 85 2.33 -8.67 4.03
CA HIS A 85 2.22 -9.85 3.16
C HIS A 85 3.62 -10.38 2.82
N LEU A 86 4.28 -10.92 3.85
CA LEU A 86 5.60 -11.56 3.76
C LEU A 86 5.48 -12.91 3.04
N ASP A 87 5.44 -12.91 1.71
CA ASP A 87 5.39 -14.10 0.86
C ASP A 87 5.97 -13.83 -0.55
N ASP A 88 6.33 -14.91 -1.25
CA ASP A 88 6.92 -14.86 -2.59
C ASP A 88 5.96 -14.29 -3.65
N THR A 89 4.65 -14.42 -3.42
CA THR A 89 3.61 -13.87 -4.30
C THR A 89 3.71 -12.34 -4.34
N THR A 90 3.80 -11.71 -3.18
CA THR A 90 3.94 -10.25 -3.06
C THR A 90 5.25 -9.75 -3.66
N VAL A 91 6.36 -10.46 -3.44
CA VAL A 91 7.66 -10.18 -4.06
C VAL A 91 7.58 -10.25 -5.58
N THR A 92 6.98 -11.32 -6.11
CA THR A 92 6.84 -11.54 -7.55
C THR A 92 5.99 -10.45 -8.21
N ALA A 93 4.87 -10.07 -7.58
CA ALA A 93 4.00 -9.01 -8.07
C ALA A 93 4.72 -7.65 -8.13
N ALA A 94 5.44 -7.28 -7.06
CA ALA A 94 6.22 -6.05 -7.01
C ALA A 94 7.35 -6.02 -8.06
N ARG A 95 8.08 -7.14 -8.24
CA ARG A 95 9.08 -7.28 -9.31
C ARG A 95 8.46 -7.16 -10.70
N GLY A 96 7.27 -7.74 -10.90
CA GLY A 96 6.51 -7.63 -12.15
C GLY A 96 6.18 -6.17 -12.50
N LEU A 97 5.76 -5.38 -11.51
CA LEU A 97 5.56 -3.93 -11.69
C LEU A 97 6.88 -3.21 -12.01
N LEU A 98 7.97 -3.52 -11.31
CA LEU A 98 9.29 -2.90 -11.56
C LEU A 98 9.93 -3.30 -12.90
N ALA A 99 9.44 -4.35 -13.56
CA ALA A 99 9.85 -4.69 -14.93
C ALA A 99 9.20 -3.78 -15.99
N ARG A 100 8.14 -3.05 -15.63
CA ARG A 100 7.44 -2.10 -16.50
C ARG A 100 8.17 -0.76 -16.55
N ASP A 101 7.85 0.02 -17.57
CA ASP A 101 8.26 1.43 -17.64
C ASP A 101 7.36 2.27 -16.71
N LEU A 102 7.89 2.59 -15.53
CA LEU A 102 7.21 3.37 -14.49
C LEU A 102 7.89 4.72 -14.33
N PRO A 103 7.13 5.82 -14.12
CA PRO A 103 7.72 7.11 -13.76
C PRO A 103 8.61 6.97 -12.52
N GLY A 104 9.73 7.71 -12.48
CA GLY A 104 10.69 7.63 -11.38
C GLY A 104 10.06 7.86 -9.99
N ALA A 105 9.07 8.75 -9.91
CA ALA A 105 8.32 9.05 -8.68
C ALA A 105 7.49 7.87 -8.15
N VAL A 106 7.17 6.89 -9.00
CA VAL A 106 6.45 5.65 -8.63
C VAL A 106 7.43 4.49 -8.49
N ARG A 107 8.38 4.38 -9.42
CA ARG A 107 9.38 3.31 -9.44
C ARG A 107 10.22 3.28 -8.18
N ARG A 108 10.72 4.45 -7.73
CA ARG A 108 11.61 4.53 -6.57
C ARG A 108 10.94 4.03 -5.27
N PRO A 109 9.79 4.56 -4.83
CA PRO A 109 9.14 4.08 -3.61
C PRO A 109 8.70 2.62 -3.69
N LEU A 110 8.32 2.12 -4.87
CA LEU A 110 8.01 0.69 -5.05
C LEU A 110 9.25 -0.19 -4.86
N ALA A 111 10.39 0.22 -5.42
CA ALA A 111 11.66 -0.49 -5.23
C ALA A 111 12.12 -0.48 -3.77
N ASP A 112 12.00 0.67 -3.08
CA ASP A 112 12.33 0.78 -1.65
C ASP A 112 11.41 -0.12 -0.79
N ALA A 113 10.12 -0.22 -1.13
CA ALA A 113 9.17 -1.09 -0.43
C ALA A 113 9.43 -2.59 -0.67
N LEU A 114 9.80 -2.97 -1.90
CA LEU A 114 10.20 -4.34 -2.23
C LEU A 114 11.49 -4.74 -1.48
N ASP A 115 12.50 -3.89 -1.49
CA ASP A 115 13.76 -4.14 -0.78
C ASP A 115 13.52 -4.32 0.73
N GLU A 116 12.61 -3.54 1.33
CA GLU A 116 12.18 -3.75 2.71
C GLU A 116 11.43 -5.08 2.92
N LEU A 117 10.56 -5.48 1.99
CA LEU A 117 9.86 -6.77 2.05
C LEU A 117 10.83 -7.95 2.02
N GLU A 118 11.79 -7.92 1.10
CA GLU A 118 12.82 -8.95 0.94
C GLU A 118 13.70 -9.06 2.20
N ARG A 119 14.09 -7.93 2.80
CA ARG A 119 14.79 -7.92 4.09
C ARG A 119 13.98 -8.58 5.20
N ARG A 120 12.69 -8.28 5.33
CA ARG A 120 11.83 -8.88 6.37
C ARG A 120 11.66 -10.38 6.17
N LEU A 121 11.50 -10.83 4.93
CA LEU A 121 11.41 -12.25 4.58
C LEU A 121 12.70 -12.99 4.96
N ALA A 122 13.87 -12.40 4.72
CA ALA A 122 15.16 -13.00 5.07
C ALA A 122 15.36 -13.20 6.58
N LEU A 123 14.64 -12.48 7.44
CA LEU A 123 14.68 -12.64 8.90
C LEU A 123 13.77 -13.78 9.42
N LEU A 124 12.91 -14.34 8.57
CA LEU A 124 11.98 -15.41 8.93
C LEU A 124 12.50 -16.81 8.56
N GLY A 125 13.57 -16.90 7.78
CA GLY A 125 14.28 -18.15 7.43
C GLY A 125 15.52 -18.36 8.27
#